data_AF-A0A2E6NR86-F1
#
_entry.id   AF-A0A2E6NR86-F1
#
_cell.length_a   1.000
_cell.length_b   1.000
_cell.length_c   1.000
_cell.angle_alpha   90.00
_cell.angle_beta   90.00
_cell.angle_gamma   90.00
#
_symmetry.space_group_name_H-M   'P 1'
#
loop_
_entity.id
_entity.type
_entity.pdbx_description
1 polymer ?
#
loop_
_entity_poly.entity_id
_entity_poly.type
_entity_poly.pdbx_seq_one_letter_code
_entity_poly.pdbx_strand_id
1 'polypeptide(L)'
;MNDRRFFHGLLIVAGCLLCLPVAGDDSKDALKGVLKALRSGDAKTLEASLEGIIKVGGEKSMSGLLKLVANVPATSQTVYWSLLEGIASFVDRPALEKLGDYIYKNKSRAVARDLLHALQTSRSRNVVYALAPIIHKGSNSLRLKAIKKLARVRNHEAVDILVEVVKGEEKKSREEPTDVMIAAVEGLTMITNQQFGTSGVNWEGWWNQNRNKPLRISAAADSDSNTGTVVDHLSGLRKKGFAGLEEAPKKGVVVISSIWEKKLKRDLNNDHMEEVLRRMGIPHTVVHREDFDKFDLRETGAILINCAQFHKFCICPTCKPGGNKNNRLYRCTGCDKHDIFDPTLSADSIEKLKKFVLSGGYLFSEDWIVKEFLEKAFPKFVAAGYKLPDHNVSIAPVRGMATHPYLEGIYVAREEDEADSFDFGLDDLAEEAGVGDDNAEEEDLSGRGGTIVVKRGEDHKIAPELRKIRHNWQIDDESFELMIKDRARVIALLGSSEVKPRDPEDKKKRVSVVALAFRPGSGKTAPIGSGKRKAPPGTPGVIVQVLSHFGKQHSSEDEFSLQNLLLNFLIDSNTARLRRTGKGRRR
;
A
#
# COMPACT_ATOMS: atom_id res chain seq x y z
N MET A 1 -30.22 41.28 1.71
CA MET A 1 -31.34 40.51 1.13
C MET A 1 -30.76 39.19 0.63
N ASN A 2 -30.78 38.19 1.50
CA ASN A 2 -31.64 36.99 1.41
C ASN A 2 -31.12 35.98 0.38
N ASP A 3 -30.39 34.96 0.88
CA ASP A 3 -30.94 33.61 0.87
C ASP A 3 -30.21 32.71 1.89
N ARG A 4 -30.70 32.77 3.13
CA ARG A 4 -30.54 31.73 4.14
C ARG A 4 -31.83 30.91 4.13
N ARG A 5 -31.81 29.73 3.52
CA ARG A 5 -32.80 28.66 3.76
C ARG A 5 -32.18 27.38 3.21
N PHE A 6 -32.02 26.39 4.09
CA PHE A 6 -32.15 24.94 3.87
C PHE A 6 -31.30 24.23 4.91
N PHE A 7 -31.92 23.98 6.06
CA PHE A 7 -31.83 22.78 6.91
C PHE A 7 -32.58 23.13 8.20
N HIS A 8 -33.90 22.99 8.16
CA HIS A 8 -34.76 22.93 9.34
C HIS A 8 -35.36 21.53 9.37
N GLY A 9 -35.13 20.82 10.46
CA GLY A 9 -35.63 19.47 10.65
C GLY A 9 -34.91 18.68 11.73
N LEU A 10 -34.80 19.23 12.95
CA LEU A 10 -34.91 18.41 14.16
C LEU A 10 -35.27 19.30 15.36
N LEU A 11 -36.32 18.87 16.05
CA LEU A 11 -37.04 19.60 17.09
C LEU A 11 -36.20 19.96 18.31
N ILE A 12 -36.57 21.12 18.85
CA ILE A 12 -36.25 21.68 20.17
C ILE A 12 -37.06 20.95 21.24
N VAL A 13 -36.40 20.55 22.33
CA VAL A 13 -36.99 20.59 23.67
C VAL A 13 -35.93 21.21 24.59
N ALA A 14 -36.16 22.46 24.98
CA ALA A 14 -35.42 23.15 26.03
C ALA A 14 -36.40 23.42 27.17
N GLY A 15 -36.12 22.86 28.35
CA GLY A 15 -36.77 23.21 29.61
C GLY A 15 -35.68 23.71 30.57
N CYS A 16 -35.87 24.93 31.08
CA CYS A 16 -35.00 25.62 32.01
C CYS A 16 -34.72 24.84 33.30
N LEU A 17 -33.53 24.98 33.89
CA LEU A 17 -33.35 25.22 35.34
C LEU A 17 -31.92 25.69 35.67
N LEU A 18 -31.81 26.44 36.76
CA LEU A 18 -30.67 27.18 37.30
C LEU A 18 -29.48 26.32 37.82
N CYS A 19 -28.30 26.95 37.84
CA CYS A 19 -27.13 26.78 38.73
C CYS A 19 -26.17 25.56 38.60
N LEU A 20 -24.89 25.92 38.80
CA LEU A 20 -23.64 25.15 39.06
C LEU A 20 -22.75 24.80 37.85
N PRO A 21 -21.40 24.90 37.99
CA PRO A 21 -20.46 24.53 36.96
C PRO A 21 -20.44 23.00 36.86
N VAL A 22 -21.10 22.46 35.84
CA VAL A 22 -20.94 21.06 35.45
C VAL A 22 -19.57 20.95 34.79
N ALA A 23 -18.64 20.26 35.43
CA ALA A 23 -17.43 19.79 34.76
C ALA A 23 -17.87 19.02 33.50
N GLY A 24 -17.65 19.62 32.33
CA GLY A 24 -17.99 19.02 31.05
C GLY A 24 -17.23 17.70 30.89
N ASP A 25 -17.88 16.69 30.34
CA ASP A 25 -17.18 15.49 29.88
C ASP A 25 -16.26 15.94 28.74
N ASP A 26 -14.97 16.15 29.01
CA ASP A 26 -13.98 16.70 28.05
C ASP A 26 -14.00 15.92 26.72
N SER A 27 -14.30 14.62 26.75
CA SER A 27 -14.49 13.79 25.57
C SER A 27 -15.68 14.24 24.71
N LYS A 28 -16.79 14.65 25.34
CA LYS A 28 -18.00 15.13 24.66
C LYS A 28 -17.75 16.45 23.95
N ASP A 29 -17.03 17.37 24.57
CA ASP A 29 -16.73 18.67 23.98
C ASP A 29 -15.67 18.55 22.88
N ALA A 30 -14.65 17.72 23.07
CA ALA A 30 -13.69 17.38 22.00
C ALA A 30 -14.40 16.74 20.78
N LEU A 31 -15.33 15.81 21.00
CA LEU A 31 -16.13 15.20 19.92
C LEU A 31 -17.00 16.22 19.18
N LYS A 32 -17.58 17.20 19.88
CA LYS A 32 -18.31 18.30 19.21
C LYS A 32 -17.38 19.13 18.34
N GLY A 33 -16.14 19.37 18.77
CA GLY A 33 -15.09 20.02 17.99
C GLY A 33 -14.83 19.28 16.67
N VAL A 34 -14.55 17.98 16.75
CA VAL A 34 -14.36 17.12 15.57
C VAL A 34 -15.57 17.16 14.64
N LEU A 35 -16.79 17.03 15.18
CA LEU A 35 -18.01 17.06 14.38
C LEU A 35 -18.26 18.43 13.72
N LYS A 36 -17.90 19.54 14.37
CA LYS A 36 -17.95 20.88 13.78
C LYS A 36 -16.93 21.01 12.64
N ALA A 37 -15.72 20.49 12.82
CA ALA A 37 -14.68 20.48 11.79
C ALA A 37 -15.06 19.63 10.57
N LEU A 38 -15.69 18.47 10.80
CA LEU A 38 -16.22 17.64 9.73
C LEU A 38 -17.30 18.37 8.90
N ARG A 39 -18.10 19.23 9.54
CA ARG A 39 -19.13 20.03 8.87
C ARG A 39 -18.57 21.22 8.12
N SER A 40 -17.47 21.83 8.59
CA SER A 40 -16.81 22.93 7.88
C SER A 40 -16.07 22.43 6.63
N GLY A 41 -15.65 21.15 6.61
CA GLY A 41 -14.89 20.58 5.50
C GLY A 41 -13.45 21.10 5.41
N ASP A 42 -12.99 21.84 6.43
CA ASP A 42 -11.62 22.35 6.51
C ASP A 42 -10.68 21.30 7.12
N ALA A 43 -9.69 20.87 6.33
CA ALA A 43 -8.74 19.84 6.73
C ALA A 43 -7.90 20.27 7.94
N LYS A 44 -7.45 21.53 7.99
CA LYS A 44 -6.64 22.04 9.11
C LYS A 44 -7.42 22.06 10.43
N THR A 45 -8.67 22.52 10.38
CA THR A 45 -9.56 22.49 11.55
C THR A 45 -9.85 21.07 12.00
N LEU A 46 -9.99 20.12 11.06
CA LEU A 46 -10.19 18.71 11.38
C LEU A 46 -8.96 18.11 12.08
N GLU A 47 -7.77 18.40 11.58
CA GLU A 47 -6.50 17.96 12.18
C GLU A 47 -6.35 18.46 13.62
N ALA A 48 -6.50 19.76 13.84
CA ALA A 48 -6.41 20.34 15.18
C ALA A 48 -7.46 19.75 16.14
N SER A 49 -8.67 19.48 15.63
CA SER A 49 -9.73 18.84 16.43
C SER A 49 -9.40 17.37 16.75
N LEU A 50 -8.74 16.67 15.84
CA LEU A 50 -8.27 15.30 16.04
C LEU A 50 -7.15 15.26 17.08
N GLU A 51 -6.15 16.13 16.99
CA GLU A 51 -5.10 16.25 18.01
C GLU A 51 -5.69 16.50 19.40
N GLY A 52 -6.68 17.38 19.50
CA GLY A 52 -7.37 17.66 20.76
C GLY A 52 -8.03 16.42 21.38
N ILE A 53 -8.76 15.64 20.59
CA ILE A 53 -9.44 14.43 21.11
C ILE A 53 -8.47 13.28 21.40
N ILE A 54 -7.36 13.17 20.65
CA ILE A 54 -6.32 12.16 20.93
C ILE A 54 -5.66 12.46 22.28
N LYS A 55 -5.41 13.74 22.61
CA LYS A 55 -4.89 14.16 23.92
C LYS A 55 -5.84 13.85 25.08
N VAL A 56 -7.16 13.96 24.86
CA VAL A 56 -8.17 13.57 25.87
C VAL A 56 -8.15 12.05 26.09
N GLY A 57 -7.96 11.26 25.03
CA GLY A 57 -7.85 9.82 25.13
C GLY A 57 -9.14 9.11 25.58
N GLY A 58 -9.03 7.81 25.86
CA GLY A 58 -10.04 7.04 26.57
C GLY A 58 -11.14 6.41 25.71
N GLU A 59 -11.88 5.48 26.32
CA GLU A 59 -12.91 4.67 25.65
C GLU A 59 -14.03 5.52 25.04
N LYS A 60 -14.45 6.60 25.73
CA LYS A 60 -15.54 7.48 25.29
C LYS A 60 -15.18 8.22 24.00
N SER A 61 -13.99 8.82 23.96
CA SER A 61 -13.43 9.51 22.78
C SER A 61 -13.35 8.57 21.59
N MET A 62 -12.76 7.38 21.79
CA MET A 62 -12.67 6.35 20.76
C MET A 62 -14.07 5.92 20.25
N SER A 63 -14.99 5.65 21.17
CA SER A 63 -16.37 5.26 20.83
C SER A 63 -17.09 6.32 20.01
N GLY A 64 -16.87 7.60 20.32
CA GLY A 64 -17.42 8.72 19.55
C GLY A 64 -16.86 8.77 18.14
N LEU A 65 -15.53 8.71 17.98
CA LEU A 65 -14.87 8.72 16.67
C LEU A 65 -15.29 7.53 15.80
N LEU A 66 -15.40 6.33 16.38
CA LEU A 66 -15.86 5.13 15.68
C LEU A 66 -17.30 5.27 15.15
N LYS A 67 -18.18 5.97 15.88
CA LYS A 67 -19.53 6.31 15.40
C LYS A 67 -19.48 7.32 14.25
N LEU A 68 -18.59 8.31 14.31
CA LEU A 68 -18.44 9.31 13.24
C LEU A 68 -17.94 8.64 11.95
N VAL A 69 -16.86 7.87 12.01
CA VAL A 69 -16.24 7.25 10.81
C VAL A 69 -17.18 6.24 10.13
N ALA A 70 -18.03 5.55 10.89
CA ALA A 70 -19.03 4.63 10.34
C ALA A 70 -20.04 5.35 9.43
N ASN A 71 -20.30 6.64 9.69
CA ASN A 71 -21.30 7.45 9.00
C ASN A 71 -20.71 8.39 7.92
N VAL A 72 -19.39 8.36 7.71
CA VAL A 72 -18.76 9.18 6.66
C VAL A 72 -19.24 8.70 5.28
N PRO A 73 -19.74 9.62 4.42
CA PRO A 73 -20.11 9.29 3.06
C PRO A 73 -18.94 8.68 2.29
N ALA A 74 -19.22 7.65 1.46
CA ALA A 74 -18.18 7.00 0.65
C ALA A 74 -17.48 7.96 -0.33
N THR A 75 -18.10 9.11 -0.62
CA THR A 75 -17.58 10.19 -1.47
C THR A 75 -16.51 11.05 -0.79
N SER A 76 -16.35 10.96 0.53
CA SER A 76 -15.50 11.86 1.32
C SER A 76 -14.22 11.15 1.76
N GLN A 77 -13.40 10.74 0.79
CA GLN A 77 -12.23 9.88 1.03
C GLN A 77 -11.16 10.55 1.90
N THR A 78 -10.76 11.81 1.63
CA THR A 78 -9.80 12.53 2.48
C THR A 78 -10.26 12.57 3.94
N VAL A 79 -11.49 12.99 4.18
CA VAL A 79 -12.08 13.08 5.53
C VAL A 79 -12.15 11.71 6.21
N TYR A 80 -12.54 10.68 5.46
CA TYR A 80 -12.58 9.30 5.96
C TYR A 80 -11.19 8.85 6.43
N TRP A 81 -10.16 9.02 5.61
CA TRP A 81 -8.80 8.60 5.96
C TRP A 81 -8.20 9.44 7.10
N SER A 82 -8.43 10.76 7.14
CA SER A 82 -7.99 11.59 8.27
C SER A 82 -8.61 11.17 9.60
N LEU A 83 -9.88 10.74 9.60
CA LEU A 83 -10.48 10.17 10.81
C LEU A 83 -9.84 8.84 11.21
N LEU A 84 -9.49 7.98 10.25
CA LEU A 84 -8.81 6.72 10.53
C LEU A 84 -7.39 6.94 11.08
N GLU A 85 -6.66 7.90 10.53
CA GLU A 85 -5.35 8.35 11.03
C GLU A 85 -5.47 8.84 12.47
N GLY A 86 -6.42 9.73 12.75
CA GLY A 86 -6.66 10.22 14.10
C GLY A 86 -7.05 9.12 15.10
N ILE A 87 -7.83 8.13 14.67
CA ILE A 87 -8.16 6.95 15.48
C ILE A 87 -6.92 6.09 15.76
N ALA A 88 -6.04 5.90 14.77
CA ALA A 88 -4.83 5.09 14.91
C ALA A 88 -3.73 5.76 15.75
N SER A 89 -3.79 7.08 15.93
CA SER A 89 -2.89 7.88 16.76
C SER A 89 -3.15 7.82 18.27
N PHE A 90 -4.22 7.16 18.73
CA PHE A 90 -4.44 6.97 20.17
C PHE A 90 -3.33 6.12 20.78
N VAL A 91 -2.86 6.53 21.97
CA VAL A 91 -1.78 5.85 22.69
C VAL A 91 -2.26 5.12 23.94
N ASP A 92 -3.40 5.53 24.51
CA ASP A 92 -3.92 4.97 25.75
C ASP A 92 -4.58 3.59 25.54
N ARG A 93 -4.37 2.71 26.52
CA ARG A 93 -4.89 1.34 26.50
C ARG A 93 -6.42 1.26 26.41
N PRO A 94 -7.23 2.00 27.19
CA PRO A 94 -8.69 1.92 27.10
C PRO A 94 -9.24 2.23 25.70
N ALA A 95 -8.70 3.24 25.02
CA ALA A 95 -9.08 3.56 23.65
C ALA A 95 -8.69 2.43 22.67
N LEU A 96 -7.48 1.89 22.78
CA LEU A 96 -6.98 0.85 21.87
C LEU A 96 -7.68 -0.50 22.06
N GLU A 97 -8.00 -0.88 23.31
CA GLU A 97 -8.85 -2.05 23.59
C GLU A 97 -10.22 -1.89 22.90
N LYS A 98 -10.85 -0.72 23.05
CA LYS A 98 -12.14 -0.44 22.41
C LYS A 98 -12.07 -0.52 20.88
N LEU A 99 -10.99 -0.02 20.29
CA LEU A 99 -10.75 -0.08 18.85
C LEU A 99 -10.63 -1.52 18.36
N GLY A 100 -9.83 -2.36 19.02
CA GLY A 100 -9.68 -3.78 18.67
C GLY A 100 -11.00 -4.53 18.72
N ASP A 101 -11.79 -4.26 19.76
CA ASP A 101 -13.12 -4.81 19.96
C ASP A 101 -14.08 -4.44 18.81
N TYR A 102 -14.06 -3.17 18.40
CA TYR A 102 -14.85 -2.67 17.27
C TYR A 102 -14.44 -3.33 15.95
N ILE A 103 -13.14 -3.42 15.66
CA ILE A 103 -12.62 -4.04 14.44
C ILE A 103 -13.06 -5.51 14.38
N TYR A 104 -12.92 -6.25 15.47
CA TYR A 104 -13.33 -7.65 15.54
C TYR A 104 -14.85 -7.83 15.34
N LYS A 105 -15.68 -7.05 16.06
CA LYS A 105 -17.14 -7.10 15.94
C LYS A 105 -17.62 -6.73 14.53
N ASN A 106 -16.89 -5.86 13.84
CA ASN A 106 -17.21 -5.40 12.49
C ASN A 106 -16.33 -6.04 11.39
N LYS A 107 -15.70 -7.19 11.63
CA LYS A 107 -14.69 -7.82 10.76
C LYS A 107 -15.08 -8.03 9.29
N SER A 108 -16.38 -8.04 8.97
CA SER A 108 -16.90 -8.14 7.60
C SER A 108 -17.03 -6.79 6.88
N ARG A 109 -17.00 -5.67 7.61
CA ARG A 109 -17.19 -4.31 7.07
C ARG A 109 -15.88 -3.74 6.54
N ALA A 110 -15.99 -2.88 5.52
CA ALA A 110 -14.84 -2.15 4.95
C ALA A 110 -14.07 -1.34 6.01
N VAL A 111 -14.80 -0.64 6.90
CA VAL A 111 -14.19 0.20 7.94
C VAL A 111 -13.29 -0.58 8.91
N ALA A 112 -13.61 -1.83 9.23
CA ALA A 112 -12.77 -2.64 10.12
C ALA A 112 -11.43 -3.00 9.46
N ARG A 113 -11.45 -3.28 8.15
CA ARG A 113 -10.25 -3.56 7.35
C ARG A 113 -9.37 -2.32 7.22
N ASP A 114 -9.99 -1.17 6.99
CA ASP A 114 -9.27 0.10 6.85
C ASP A 114 -8.73 0.59 8.20
N LEU A 115 -9.45 0.40 9.31
CA LEU A 115 -8.95 0.70 10.68
C LEU A 115 -7.74 -0.17 11.04
N LEU A 116 -7.78 -1.48 10.76
CA LEU A 116 -6.63 -2.36 10.99
C LEU A 116 -5.41 -1.94 10.14
N HIS A 117 -5.67 -1.40 8.95
CA HIS A 117 -4.62 -0.84 8.12
C HIS A 117 -4.09 0.49 8.67
N ALA A 118 -4.94 1.39 9.13
CA ALA A 118 -4.50 2.62 9.78
C ALA A 118 -3.65 2.33 11.03
N LEU A 119 -3.94 1.26 11.77
CA LEU A 119 -3.10 0.81 12.90
C LEU A 119 -1.65 0.46 12.50
N GLN A 120 -1.33 0.27 11.21
CA GLN A 120 0.06 0.09 10.78
C GLN A 120 0.92 1.31 11.09
N THR A 121 0.32 2.50 11.19
CA THR A 121 1.02 3.77 11.42
C THR A 121 1.21 4.10 12.90
N SER A 122 0.54 3.35 13.79
CA SER A 122 0.56 3.57 15.23
C SER A 122 1.95 3.26 15.81
N ARG A 123 2.45 4.18 16.64
CA ARG A 123 3.69 4.04 17.43
C ARG A 123 3.44 3.53 18.85
N SER A 124 2.18 3.41 19.27
CA SER A 124 1.86 3.03 20.64
C SER A 124 2.21 1.56 20.90
N ARG A 125 2.96 1.28 21.96
CA ARG A 125 3.14 -0.09 22.46
C ARG A 125 1.81 -0.72 22.86
N ASN A 126 0.84 0.07 23.31
CA ASN A 126 -0.50 -0.41 23.65
C ASN A 126 -1.31 -0.92 22.43
N VAL A 127 -0.82 -0.74 21.20
CA VAL A 127 -1.50 -1.26 20.00
C VAL A 127 -1.66 -2.79 20.05
N VAL A 128 -0.80 -3.50 20.78
CA VAL A 128 -0.97 -4.94 21.06
C VAL A 128 -2.38 -5.27 21.55
N TYR A 129 -2.97 -4.44 22.41
CA TYR A 129 -4.32 -4.66 22.95
C TYR A 129 -5.41 -4.50 21.89
N ALA A 130 -5.21 -3.64 20.90
CA ALA A 130 -6.11 -3.53 19.74
C ALA A 130 -5.97 -4.75 18.80
N LEU A 131 -4.76 -5.29 18.66
CA LEU A 131 -4.45 -6.37 17.72
C LEU A 131 -4.81 -7.77 18.26
N ALA A 132 -4.64 -8.01 19.56
CA ALA A 132 -4.89 -9.29 20.21
C ALA A 132 -6.25 -9.95 19.83
N PRO A 133 -7.42 -9.29 19.98
CA PRO A 133 -8.70 -9.91 19.65
C PRO A 133 -8.80 -10.29 18.16
N ILE A 134 -8.17 -9.52 17.29
CA ILE A 134 -8.13 -9.75 15.84
C ILE A 134 -7.25 -10.97 15.53
N ILE A 135 -6.11 -11.10 16.20
CA ILE A 135 -5.15 -12.20 16.02
C ILE A 135 -5.75 -13.54 16.48
N HIS A 136 -6.48 -13.57 17.60
CA HIS A 136 -7.05 -14.82 18.11
C HIS A 136 -8.32 -15.24 17.36
N LYS A 137 -9.20 -14.29 17.02
CA LYS A 137 -10.58 -14.59 16.58
C LYS A 137 -10.93 -14.08 15.17
N GLY A 138 -10.04 -13.32 14.54
CA GLY A 138 -10.25 -12.74 13.22
C GLY A 138 -10.22 -13.77 12.08
N SER A 139 -10.61 -13.33 10.88
CA SER A 139 -10.37 -14.12 9.66
C SER A 139 -8.87 -14.21 9.38
N ASN A 140 -8.40 -15.25 8.69
CA ASN A 140 -6.97 -15.42 8.37
C ASN A 140 -6.35 -14.16 7.73
N SER A 141 -7.08 -13.47 6.85
CA SER A 141 -6.60 -12.22 6.23
C SER A 141 -6.36 -11.11 7.25
N LEU A 142 -7.25 -10.95 8.24
CA LEU A 142 -7.08 -9.96 9.30
C LEU A 142 -5.97 -10.39 10.28
N ARG A 143 -5.91 -11.67 10.63
CA ARG A 143 -4.88 -12.24 11.51
C ARG A 143 -3.48 -11.99 10.95
N LEU A 144 -3.27 -12.26 9.66
CA LEU A 144 -1.97 -12.03 9.00
C LEU A 144 -1.52 -10.56 9.10
N LYS A 145 -2.42 -9.61 8.84
CA LYS A 145 -2.09 -8.18 8.93
C LYS A 145 -1.84 -7.73 10.36
N ALA A 146 -2.64 -8.23 11.31
CA ALA A 146 -2.46 -7.92 12.72
C ALA A 146 -1.15 -8.49 13.27
N ILE A 147 -0.79 -9.74 12.90
CA ILE A 147 0.49 -10.36 13.26
C ILE A 147 1.68 -9.58 12.71
N LYS A 148 1.62 -9.16 11.44
CA LYS A 148 2.68 -8.34 10.83
C LYS A 148 2.91 -7.03 11.56
N LYS A 149 1.85 -6.33 11.99
CA LYS A 149 2.02 -5.13 12.83
C LYS A 149 2.52 -5.48 14.23
N LEU A 150 1.96 -6.51 14.86
CA LEU A 150 2.35 -6.92 16.19
C LEU A 150 3.86 -7.23 16.26
N ALA A 151 4.40 -7.88 15.23
CA ALA A 151 5.81 -8.16 15.10
C ALA A 151 6.68 -6.89 15.19
N ARG A 152 6.20 -5.75 14.66
CA ARG A 152 6.91 -4.46 14.67
C ARG A 152 6.80 -3.70 16.00
N VAL A 153 5.84 -4.04 16.85
CA VAL A 153 5.70 -3.43 18.19
C VAL A 153 6.87 -3.84 19.10
N ARG A 154 7.41 -5.05 18.90
CA ARG A 154 8.63 -5.57 19.58
C ARG A 154 8.61 -5.46 21.12
N ASN A 155 7.53 -5.94 21.76
CA ASN A 155 7.41 -6.01 23.22
C ASN A 155 7.09 -7.43 23.73
N HIS A 156 7.15 -7.62 25.06
CA HIS A 156 6.88 -8.91 25.70
C HIS A 156 5.47 -9.44 25.41
N GLU A 157 4.46 -8.58 25.41
CA GLU A 157 3.07 -8.94 25.13
C GLU A 157 2.90 -9.44 23.68
N ALA A 158 3.65 -8.88 22.72
CA ALA A 158 3.68 -9.39 21.36
C ALA A 158 4.23 -10.83 21.30
N VAL A 159 5.30 -11.13 22.04
CA VAL A 159 5.86 -12.48 22.10
C VAL A 159 4.85 -13.45 22.72
N ASP A 160 4.21 -13.08 23.84
CA ASP A 160 3.16 -13.88 24.49
C ASP A 160 2.09 -14.31 23.46
N ILE A 161 1.54 -13.34 22.71
CA ILE A 161 0.48 -13.60 21.73
C ILE A 161 0.97 -14.45 20.56
N LEU A 162 2.16 -14.18 20.03
CA LEU A 162 2.67 -14.93 18.86
C LEU A 162 2.98 -16.39 19.22
N VAL A 163 3.52 -16.67 20.41
CA VAL A 163 3.72 -18.04 20.90
C VAL A 163 2.39 -18.78 20.99
N GLU A 164 1.34 -18.15 21.54
CA GLU A 164 0.00 -18.74 21.58
C GLU A 164 -0.56 -19.05 20.17
N VAL A 165 -0.30 -18.17 19.20
CA VAL A 165 -0.71 -18.38 17.80
C VAL A 165 -0.02 -19.60 17.20
N VAL A 166 1.30 -19.72 17.36
CA VAL A 166 2.07 -20.86 16.83
C VAL A 166 1.53 -22.16 17.42
N LYS A 167 1.38 -22.25 18.75
CA LYS A 167 0.80 -23.43 19.43
C LYS A 167 -0.62 -23.75 18.94
N GLY A 168 -1.43 -22.70 18.74
CA GLY A 168 -2.81 -22.85 18.29
C GLY A 168 -2.92 -23.34 16.85
N GLU A 169 -2.03 -22.91 15.96
CA GLU A 169 -1.99 -23.34 14.55
C GLU A 169 -1.35 -24.72 14.37
N GLU A 170 -0.30 -25.05 15.15
CA GLU A 170 0.33 -26.38 15.17
C GLU A 170 -0.68 -27.50 15.48
N LYS A 171 -1.63 -27.22 16.39
CA LYS A 171 -2.72 -28.16 16.72
C LYS A 171 -3.71 -28.39 15.57
N LYS A 172 -3.80 -27.47 14.60
CA LYS A 172 -4.80 -27.53 13.50
C LYS A 172 -4.29 -28.29 12.27
N SER A 173 -2.99 -28.32 12.04
CA SER A 173 -2.37 -28.96 10.87
C SER A 173 -1.01 -29.50 11.24
N ARG A 174 -0.82 -30.83 11.08
CA ARG A 174 0.47 -31.50 11.32
C ARG A 174 1.31 -31.70 10.06
N GLU A 175 0.72 -31.55 8.87
CA GLU A 175 1.38 -31.83 7.60
C GLU A 175 2.07 -30.59 7.01
N GLU A 176 1.39 -29.44 7.00
CA GLU A 176 1.96 -28.19 6.49
C GLU A 176 1.61 -26.99 7.40
N PRO A 177 2.58 -26.06 7.62
CA PRO A 177 2.35 -24.86 8.42
C PRO A 177 1.43 -23.89 7.69
N THR A 178 0.45 -23.34 8.41
CA THR A 178 -0.47 -22.34 7.83
C THR A 178 0.26 -21.01 7.61
N ASP A 179 -0.18 -20.19 6.65
CA ASP A 179 0.37 -18.83 6.46
C ASP A 179 0.38 -18.00 7.76
N VAL A 180 -0.60 -18.22 8.63
CA VAL A 180 -0.71 -17.53 9.92
C VAL A 180 0.39 -17.99 10.87
N MET A 181 0.66 -19.29 10.91
CA MET A 181 1.76 -19.86 11.67
C MET A 181 3.11 -19.36 11.16
N ILE A 182 3.31 -19.36 9.84
CA ILE A 182 4.53 -18.84 9.20
C ILE A 182 4.74 -17.38 9.59
N ALA A 183 3.72 -16.54 9.47
CA ALA A 183 3.81 -15.13 9.84
C ALA A 183 4.08 -14.93 11.35
N ALA A 184 3.53 -15.80 12.21
CA ALA A 184 3.77 -15.72 13.64
C ALA A 184 5.21 -16.12 14.02
N VAL A 185 5.74 -17.18 13.41
CA VAL A 185 7.14 -17.60 13.57
C VAL A 185 8.09 -16.51 13.07
N GLU A 186 7.82 -15.92 11.89
CA GLU A 186 8.60 -14.81 11.35
C GLU A 186 8.58 -13.61 12.31
N GLY A 187 7.43 -13.29 12.89
CA GLY A 187 7.31 -12.25 13.90
C GLY A 187 8.11 -12.55 15.17
N LEU A 188 8.08 -13.79 15.66
CA LEU A 188 8.87 -14.21 16.81
C LEU A 188 10.37 -14.09 16.54
N THR A 189 10.84 -14.56 15.39
CA THR A 189 12.25 -14.42 14.98
C THR A 189 12.64 -12.95 14.88
N MET A 190 11.78 -12.08 14.34
CA MET A 190 12.07 -10.65 14.25
C MET A 190 12.17 -9.96 15.62
N ILE A 191 11.35 -10.36 16.60
CA ILE A 191 11.39 -9.75 17.95
C ILE A 191 12.54 -10.32 18.79
N THR A 192 12.82 -11.61 18.67
CA THR A 192 13.69 -12.34 19.61
C THR A 192 15.07 -12.69 19.06
N ASN A 193 15.25 -12.54 17.74
CA ASN A 193 16.40 -13.05 16.98
C ASN A 193 16.65 -14.56 17.17
N GLN A 194 15.63 -15.33 17.57
CA GLN A 194 15.71 -16.78 17.73
C GLN A 194 15.05 -17.52 16.56
N GLN A 195 15.48 -18.76 16.33
CA GLN A 195 14.92 -19.63 15.30
C GLN A 195 14.60 -21.01 15.88
N PHE A 196 13.31 -21.27 16.16
CA PHE A 196 12.82 -22.58 16.58
C PHE A 196 11.85 -23.22 15.57
N GLY A 197 11.78 -22.65 14.37
CA GLY A 197 10.88 -23.11 13.31
C GLY A 197 9.42 -23.05 13.74
N THR A 198 8.64 -24.05 13.31
CA THR A 198 7.19 -24.16 13.57
C THR A 198 6.86 -24.96 14.83
N SER A 199 7.82 -25.23 15.72
CA SER A 199 7.56 -25.97 16.97
C SER A 199 7.01 -25.03 18.04
N GLY A 200 5.72 -25.15 18.36
CA GLY A 200 5.09 -24.34 19.42
C GLY A 200 5.66 -24.65 20.81
N VAL A 201 6.05 -25.90 21.05
CA VAL A 201 6.66 -26.34 22.32
C VAL A 201 8.04 -25.71 22.53
N ASN A 202 8.86 -25.64 21.48
CA ASN A 202 10.20 -25.04 21.59
C ASN A 202 10.10 -23.53 21.84
N TRP A 203 9.20 -22.85 21.13
CA TRP A 203 8.92 -21.43 21.34
C TRP A 203 8.42 -21.15 22.76
N GLU A 204 7.48 -21.95 23.28
CA GLU A 204 6.97 -21.82 24.64
C GLU A 204 8.05 -22.10 25.70
N GLY A 205 8.82 -23.18 25.54
CA GLY A 205 9.88 -23.55 26.47
C GLY A 205 10.94 -22.46 26.58
N TRP A 206 11.40 -21.94 25.44
CA TRP A 206 12.33 -20.81 25.41
C TRP A 206 11.71 -19.56 26.03
N TRP A 207 10.46 -19.23 25.67
CA TRP A 207 9.84 -18.01 26.16
C TRP A 207 9.63 -18.04 27.67
N ASN A 208 9.19 -19.16 28.25
CA ASN A 208 9.03 -19.30 29.71
C ASN A 208 10.34 -19.04 30.48
N GLN A 209 11.50 -19.39 29.91
CA GLN A 209 12.82 -19.17 30.52
C GLN A 209 13.33 -17.73 30.33
N ASN A 210 12.82 -17.00 29.35
CA ASN A 210 13.31 -15.68 28.94
C ASN A 210 12.28 -14.56 29.12
N ARG A 211 11.05 -14.87 29.54
CA ARG A 211 9.93 -13.94 29.69
C ARG A 211 10.18 -12.77 30.64
N ASN A 212 11.02 -13.00 31.66
CA ASN A 212 11.38 -11.96 32.63
C ASN A 212 12.68 -11.25 32.25
N LYS A 213 13.35 -11.65 31.16
CA LYS A 213 14.55 -11.00 30.67
C LYS A 213 14.18 -9.85 29.73
N PRO A 214 15.02 -8.82 29.62
CA PRO A 214 14.86 -7.81 28.58
C PRO A 214 14.95 -8.43 27.19
N LEU A 215 14.16 -7.92 26.25
CA LEU A 215 14.29 -8.29 24.84
C LEU A 215 15.50 -7.53 24.28
N ARG A 216 16.49 -8.28 23.78
CA ARG A 216 17.63 -7.70 23.06
C ARG A 216 17.28 -7.64 21.58
N ILE A 217 17.05 -6.43 21.10
CA ILE A 217 16.76 -6.16 19.70
C ILE A 217 18.08 -5.72 19.09
N SER A 218 18.68 -6.57 18.27
CA SER A 218 19.77 -6.13 17.39
C SER A 218 19.18 -5.18 16.35
N ALA A 219 19.79 -4.02 16.14
CA ALA A 219 19.58 -3.27 14.90
C ALA A 219 19.80 -4.24 13.73
N ALA A 220 18.95 -4.16 12.69
CA ALA A 220 19.17 -4.97 11.50
C ALA A 220 20.58 -4.67 11.00
N ALA A 221 21.38 -5.71 10.74
CA ALA A 221 22.66 -5.51 10.08
C ALA A 221 22.37 -4.82 8.74
N ASP A 222 22.92 -3.62 8.55
CA ASP A 222 22.93 -2.97 7.24
C ASP A 222 23.61 -3.95 6.27
N SER A 223 22.83 -4.54 5.38
CA SER A 223 23.41 -5.28 4.27
C SER A 223 24.01 -4.27 3.31
N ASP A 224 25.30 -4.40 2.99
CA ASP A 224 26.06 -3.52 2.10
C ASP A 224 25.46 -3.33 0.69
N SER A 225 24.43 -4.08 0.30
CA SER A 225 23.72 -3.95 -0.97
C SER A 225 22.39 -3.22 -0.81
N ASN A 226 22.39 -1.89 -0.88
CA ASN A 226 21.18 -1.08 -0.98
C ASN A 226 20.87 -0.81 -2.47
N THR A 227 19.73 -1.28 -2.97
CA THR A 227 19.30 -1.06 -4.37
C THR A 227 18.64 0.30 -4.58
N GLY A 228 18.25 0.99 -3.50
CA GLY A 228 17.45 2.20 -3.53
C GLY A 228 16.01 1.95 -3.99
N THR A 229 15.49 0.75 -3.78
CA THR A 229 14.15 0.35 -4.23
C THR A 229 13.36 -0.35 -3.13
N VAL A 230 12.09 -0.66 -3.43
CA VAL A 230 11.22 -1.40 -2.50
C VAL A 230 11.78 -2.75 -2.04
N VAL A 231 12.72 -3.37 -2.79
CA VAL A 231 13.22 -4.70 -2.45
C VAL A 231 14.08 -4.70 -1.18
N ASP A 232 14.65 -3.55 -0.84
CA ASP A 232 15.48 -3.35 0.35
C ASP A 232 14.63 -3.44 1.65
N HIS A 233 13.31 -3.23 1.54
CA HIS A 233 12.39 -3.10 2.68
C HIS A 233 11.30 -4.20 2.72
N LEU A 234 11.51 -5.35 2.06
CA LEU A 234 10.50 -6.40 2.02
C LEU A 234 10.33 -7.12 3.36
N SER A 235 9.10 -7.52 3.67
CA SER A 235 8.77 -8.31 4.85
C SER A 235 8.54 -9.79 4.51
N GLY A 236 9.08 -10.71 5.33
CA GLY A 236 8.69 -12.13 5.41
C GLY A 236 8.23 -12.80 4.10
N LEU A 237 6.94 -13.10 4.00
CA LEU A 237 6.29 -13.68 2.82
C LEU A 237 6.59 -12.96 1.49
N ARG A 238 6.76 -11.62 1.49
CA ARG A 238 7.14 -10.87 0.28
C ARG A 238 8.58 -11.13 -0.11
N LYS A 239 9.51 -11.27 0.86
CA LYS A 239 10.89 -11.71 0.58
C LYS A 239 10.90 -13.10 -0.09
N LYS A 240 10.09 -14.05 0.42
CA LYS A 240 9.93 -15.38 -0.20
C LYS A 240 9.35 -15.33 -1.61
N GLY A 241 8.30 -14.53 -1.81
CA GLY A 241 7.69 -14.33 -3.13
C GLY A 241 8.65 -13.68 -4.14
N PHE A 242 9.47 -12.74 -3.67
CA PHE A 242 10.48 -12.06 -4.45
C PHE A 242 11.66 -12.95 -4.82
N ALA A 243 12.18 -13.78 -3.90
CA ALA A 243 13.23 -14.75 -4.21
C ALA A 243 12.85 -15.67 -5.39
N GLY A 244 11.59 -16.14 -5.43
CA GLY A 244 11.09 -16.92 -6.58
C GLY A 244 10.94 -16.12 -7.88
N LEU A 245 10.87 -14.79 -7.81
CA LEU A 245 10.83 -13.88 -8.95
C LEU A 245 12.25 -13.58 -9.47
N GLU A 246 13.25 -13.46 -8.60
CA GLU A 246 14.67 -13.29 -8.97
C GLU A 246 15.20 -14.51 -9.74
N GLU A 247 14.71 -15.71 -9.40
CA GLU A 247 15.04 -16.95 -10.10
C GLU A 247 14.20 -17.18 -11.39
N ALA A 248 13.31 -16.24 -11.74
CA ALA A 248 12.45 -16.40 -12.91
C ALA A 248 13.24 -16.28 -14.24
N PRO A 249 12.85 -17.02 -15.29
CA PRO A 249 13.48 -16.83 -16.61
C PRO A 249 13.23 -15.41 -17.09
N LYS A 250 14.20 -14.80 -17.80
CA LYS A 250 14.07 -13.44 -18.36
C LYS A 250 12.80 -13.23 -19.20
N LYS A 251 12.32 -14.26 -19.89
CA LYS A 251 11.05 -14.20 -20.68
C LYS A 251 9.79 -14.24 -19.82
N GLY A 252 9.90 -14.53 -18.52
CA GLY A 252 8.79 -14.56 -17.57
C GLY A 252 8.16 -13.18 -17.35
N VAL A 253 8.94 -12.11 -17.46
CA VAL A 253 8.50 -10.72 -17.44
C VAL A 253 8.96 -10.03 -18.73
N VAL A 254 8.02 -9.48 -19.48
CA VAL A 254 8.30 -8.77 -20.74
C VAL A 254 7.91 -7.30 -20.59
N VAL A 255 8.80 -6.38 -20.96
CA VAL A 255 8.52 -4.94 -21.02
C VAL A 255 8.40 -4.53 -22.48
N ILE A 256 7.25 -3.98 -22.86
CA ILE A 256 7.07 -3.37 -24.18
C ILE A 256 7.59 -1.94 -24.09
N SER A 257 8.75 -1.72 -24.69
CA SER A 257 9.40 -0.42 -24.77
C SER A 257 9.04 0.30 -26.06
N SER A 258 8.96 1.62 -25.96
CA SER A 258 8.61 2.53 -27.06
C SER A 258 9.84 3.23 -27.63
N ILE A 259 11.02 2.67 -27.42
CA ILE A 259 12.24 3.05 -28.14
C ILE A 259 12.13 2.53 -29.58
N TRP A 260 12.23 3.44 -30.55
CA TRP A 260 12.16 3.12 -31.98
C TRP A 260 13.53 3.29 -32.61
N GLU A 261 14.37 2.27 -32.49
CA GLU A 261 15.75 2.32 -32.98
C GLU A 261 15.81 2.22 -34.50
N LYS A 262 15.04 1.32 -35.12
CA LYS A 262 15.19 1.05 -36.56
C LYS A 262 14.65 2.19 -37.41
N LYS A 263 13.51 2.76 -37.01
CA LYS A 263 12.85 3.85 -37.77
C LYS A 263 13.35 5.23 -37.38
N LEU A 264 13.51 5.50 -36.08
CA LEU A 264 13.68 6.87 -35.58
C LEU A 264 14.97 7.14 -34.83
N LYS A 265 15.69 6.09 -34.39
CA LYS A 265 16.80 6.20 -33.42
C LYS A 265 16.42 7.11 -32.24
N ARG A 266 15.19 6.95 -31.74
CA ARG A 266 14.64 7.83 -30.69
C ARG A 266 13.90 7.06 -29.63
N ASP A 267 13.98 7.64 -28.45
CA ASP A 267 13.26 7.22 -27.28
C ASP A 267 11.92 7.96 -27.18
N LEU A 268 10.82 7.21 -27.25
CA LEU A 268 9.47 7.72 -26.99
C LEU A 268 8.89 7.16 -25.68
N ASN A 269 9.70 6.43 -24.91
CA ASN A 269 9.31 5.84 -23.63
C ASN A 269 9.29 6.93 -22.56
N ASN A 270 8.19 7.05 -21.83
CA ASN A 270 8.07 8.04 -20.77
C ASN A 270 8.46 7.48 -19.39
N ASP A 271 8.35 6.16 -19.19
CA ASP A 271 8.32 5.57 -17.85
C ASP A 271 9.55 4.75 -17.51
N HIS A 272 10.16 4.13 -18.52
CA HIS A 272 11.33 3.27 -18.35
C HIS A 272 11.16 2.20 -17.26
N MET A 273 10.04 1.47 -17.24
CA MET A 273 9.81 0.41 -16.25
C MET A 273 10.93 -0.64 -16.24
N GLU A 274 11.60 -0.88 -17.38
CA GLU A 274 12.78 -1.74 -17.48
C GLU A 274 13.91 -1.31 -16.53
N GLU A 275 14.10 -0.01 -16.31
CA GLU A 275 15.10 0.52 -15.38
C GLU A 275 14.73 0.24 -13.93
N VAL A 276 13.44 0.38 -13.61
CA VAL A 276 12.89 0.05 -12.28
C VAL A 276 13.10 -1.45 -12.00
N LEU A 277 12.78 -2.32 -12.95
CA LEU A 277 13.01 -3.76 -12.81
C LEU A 277 14.50 -4.11 -12.69
N ARG A 278 15.37 -3.42 -13.44
CA ARG A 278 16.82 -3.62 -13.37
C ARG A 278 17.36 -3.28 -11.98
N ARG A 279 16.97 -2.13 -11.42
CA ARG A 279 17.35 -1.74 -10.05
C ARG A 279 16.83 -2.71 -8.99
N MET A 280 15.63 -3.24 -9.17
CA MET A 280 15.07 -4.29 -8.31
C MET A 280 15.69 -5.68 -8.52
N GLY A 281 16.64 -5.87 -9.45
CA GLY A 281 17.21 -7.20 -9.73
C GLY A 281 16.24 -8.20 -10.39
N ILE A 282 15.11 -7.75 -10.95
CA ILE A 282 14.10 -8.64 -11.54
C ILE A 282 14.50 -8.99 -13.00
N PRO A 283 14.69 -10.28 -13.34
CA PRO A 283 15.00 -10.69 -14.70
C PRO A 283 13.84 -10.39 -15.66
N HIS A 284 14.13 -9.70 -16.76
CA HIS A 284 13.12 -9.31 -17.74
C HIS A 284 13.67 -9.28 -19.17
N THR A 285 12.75 -9.25 -20.14
CA THR A 285 13.04 -9.07 -21.56
C THR A 285 12.40 -7.78 -22.04
N VAL A 286 13.19 -6.88 -22.65
CA VAL A 286 12.67 -5.69 -23.32
C VAL A 286 12.37 -6.03 -24.78
N VAL A 287 11.17 -5.66 -25.23
CA VAL A 287 10.74 -5.84 -26.62
C VAL A 287 10.27 -4.49 -27.14
N HIS A 288 10.87 -4.03 -28.24
CA HIS A 288 10.46 -2.78 -28.87
C HIS A 288 9.12 -2.97 -29.57
N ARG A 289 8.27 -1.94 -29.55
CA ARG A 289 6.93 -1.98 -30.19
C ARG A 289 6.99 -2.48 -31.64
N GLU A 290 8.02 -2.12 -32.39
CA GLU A 290 8.19 -2.52 -33.79
C GLU A 290 8.45 -4.01 -34.02
N ASP A 291 8.89 -4.72 -32.98
CA ASP A 291 9.20 -6.15 -33.03
C ASP A 291 8.19 -7.01 -32.27
N PHE A 292 7.26 -6.37 -31.55
CA PHE A 292 6.34 -7.07 -30.65
C PHE A 292 5.39 -8.02 -31.39
N ASP A 293 4.93 -7.67 -32.59
CA ASP A 293 4.05 -8.54 -33.39
C ASP A 293 4.68 -9.92 -33.65
N LYS A 294 6.00 -9.97 -33.85
CA LYS A 294 6.76 -11.21 -34.11
C LYS A 294 7.24 -11.91 -32.84
N PHE A 295 7.18 -11.24 -31.69
CA PHE A 295 7.72 -11.77 -30.44
C PHE A 295 6.92 -12.98 -29.91
N ASP A 296 7.60 -14.01 -29.43
CA ASP A 296 6.95 -15.21 -28.92
C ASP A 296 6.60 -15.07 -27.43
N LEU A 297 5.30 -15.17 -27.09
CA LEU A 297 4.77 -15.03 -25.73
C LEU A 297 4.74 -16.36 -24.94
N ARG A 298 5.26 -17.46 -25.50
CA ARG A 298 5.42 -18.70 -24.72
C ARG A 298 6.31 -18.43 -23.50
N GLU A 299 5.92 -19.03 -22.37
CA GLU A 299 6.58 -18.88 -21.06
C GLU A 299 6.44 -17.49 -20.40
N THR A 300 5.85 -16.50 -21.09
CA THR A 300 5.60 -15.17 -20.50
C THR A 300 4.51 -15.23 -19.45
N GLY A 301 4.84 -14.74 -18.25
CA GLY A 301 3.91 -14.61 -17.13
C GLY A 301 3.23 -13.24 -17.12
N ALA A 302 4.04 -12.18 -17.17
CA ALA A 302 3.61 -10.78 -17.15
C ALA A 302 4.14 -9.99 -18.35
N ILE A 303 3.33 -9.05 -18.83
CA ILE A 303 3.70 -8.00 -19.77
C ILE A 303 3.50 -6.64 -19.09
N LEU A 304 4.52 -5.79 -19.09
CA LEU A 304 4.45 -4.39 -18.69
C LEU A 304 4.47 -3.53 -19.95
N ILE A 305 3.51 -2.62 -20.11
CA ILE A 305 3.44 -1.72 -21.27
C ILE A 305 3.78 -0.31 -20.82
N ASN A 306 4.95 0.19 -21.25
CA ASN A 306 5.35 1.57 -20.99
C ASN A 306 4.40 2.54 -21.70
N CYS A 307 4.04 3.62 -21.00
CA CYS A 307 3.40 4.78 -21.60
C CYS A 307 4.38 5.45 -22.56
N ALA A 308 3.84 5.88 -23.70
CA ALA A 308 4.60 6.53 -24.74
C ALA A 308 3.70 7.38 -25.61
N GLN A 309 4.31 8.36 -26.28
CA GLN A 309 3.62 9.18 -27.27
C GLN A 309 2.89 8.28 -28.27
N PHE A 310 1.56 8.37 -28.30
CA PHE A 310 0.69 7.56 -29.15
C PHE A 310 -0.05 8.41 -30.20
N HIS A 311 0.12 9.73 -30.18
CA HIS A 311 -0.41 10.60 -31.23
C HIS A 311 0.46 10.51 -32.48
N LYS A 312 -0.18 10.61 -33.66
CA LYS A 312 0.55 10.76 -34.92
C LYS A 312 1.27 12.10 -34.92
N PHE A 313 2.55 12.10 -35.29
CA PHE A 313 3.31 13.33 -35.42
C PHE A 313 4.18 13.33 -36.67
N CYS A 314 4.54 14.52 -37.12
CA CYS A 314 5.39 14.68 -38.27
C CYS A 314 6.85 14.40 -37.89
N ILE A 315 7.52 13.64 -38.73
CA ILE A 315 8.96 13.43 -38.68
C ILE A 315 9.55 13.94 -39.98
N CYS A 316 10.53 14.82 -39.83
CA CYS A 316 11.33 15.32 -40.94
C CYS A 316 12.73 14.73 -40.78
N PRO A 317 13.20 13.87 -41.71
CA PRO A 317 14.53 13.27 -41.65
C PRO A 317 15.66 14.31 -41.60
N THR A 318 15.40 15.52 -42.10
CA THR A 318 16.38 16.61 -42.24
C THR A 318 16.24 17.70 -41.17
N CYS A 319 15.22 17.67 -40.32
CA CYS A 319 14.93 18.73 -39.37
C CYS A 319 15.38 18.33 -37.97
N LYS A 320 15.86 19.31 -37.21
CA LYS A 320 15.97 19.14 -35.76
C LYS A 320 14.56 19.06 -35.17
N PRO A 321 14.32 18.16 -34.21
CA PRO A 321 13.03 18.09 -33.55
C PRO A 321 12.71 19.43 -32.88
N GLY A 322 11.61 20.06 -33.30
CA GLY A 322 11.07 21.24 -32.63
C GLY A 322 10.25 20.81 -31.43
N GLY A 323 10.74 21.16 -30.24
CA GLY A 323 10.08 21.00 -28.95
C GLY A 323 10.96 21.62 -27.86
N ASN A 324 10.36 22.38 -26.94
CA ASN A 324 11.07 22.73 -25.71
C ASN A 324 10.89 21.59 -24.70
N LYS A 325 11.61 21.60 -23.57
CA LYS A 325 11.51 20.56 -22.52
C LYS A 325 10.07 20.33 -22.01
N ASN A 326 9.16 21.28 -22.26
CA ASN A 326 7.77 21.30 -21.81
C ASN A 326 6.77 21.01 -22.94
N ASN A 327 7.21 20.78 -24.18
CA ASN A 327 6.35 20.52 -25.33
C ASN A 327 6.87 19.27 -26.07
N ARG A 328 6.33 18.13 -25.65
CA ARG A 328 6.70 16.78 -26.10
C ARG A 328 6.13 16.43 -27.49
N LEU A 329 5.28 17.29 -28.06
CA LEU A 329 4.73 17.12 -29.40
C LEU A 329 5.73 17.68 -30.41
N TYR A 330 6.39 16.78 -31.15
CA TYR A 330 7.31 17.13 -32.23
C TYR A 330 6.63 18.05 -33.25
N ARG A 331 7.12 19.29 -33.35
CA ARG A 331 6.74 20.23 -34.39
C ARG A 331 7.84 20.33 -35.43
N CYS A 332 7.47 20.21 -36.69
CA CYS A 332 8.39 20.50 -37.78
C CYS A 332 8.67 22.01 -37.83
N THR A 333 9.93 22.39 -38.08
CA THR A 333 10.38 23.79 -38.11
C THR A 333 10.42 24.39 -39.53
N GLY A 334 9.61 23.86 -40.46
CA GLY A 334 9.39 24.47 -41.78
C GLY A 334 10.19 23.87 -42.95
N CYS A 335 10.19 22.54 -43.12
CA CYS A 335 10.72 21.89 -44.33
C CYS A 335 9.60 21.44 -45.29
N ASP A 336 9.93 20.96 -46.48
CA ASP A 336 8.94 20.40 -47.42
C ASP A 336 8.72 18.88 -47.31
N LYS A 337 9.50 18.17 -46.47
CA LYS A 337 9.42 16.71 -46.30
C LYS A 337 8.83 16.33 -44.95
N HIS A 338 7.55 15.95 -44.97
CA HIS A 338 6.77 15.60 -43.80
C HIS A 338 6.26 14.15 -43.89
N ASP A 339 6.92 13.22 -43.18
CA ASP A 339 6.39 11.86 -43.01
C ASP A 339 5.56 11.80 -41.72
N ILE A 340 4.34 11.28 -41.81
CA ILE A 340 3.48 11.08 -40.63
C ILE A 340 3.86 9.76 -39.97
N PHE A 341 4.44 9.85 -38.78
CA PHE A 341 4.79 8.69 -37.97
C PHE A 341 3.65 8.35 -37.02
N ASP A 342 3.29 7.06 -37.00
CA ASP A 342 2.30 6.50 -36.10
C ASP A 342 3.01 5.56 -35.09
N PRO A 343 3.22 6.01 -33.84
CA PRO A 343 3.85 5.21 -32.77
C PRO A 343 2.90 4.21 -32.10
N THR A 344 1.62 4.14 -32.52
CA THR A 344 0.62 3.33 -31.82
C THR A 344 0.88 1.83 -31.94
N LEU A 345 0.44 1.08 -30.93
CA LEU A 345 0.33 -0.37 -31.02
C LEU A 345 -0.55 -0.77 -32.21
N SER A 346 -0.05 -1.71 -33.02
CA SER A 346 -0.79 -2.25 -34.17
C SER A 346 -2.06 -2.98 -33.73
N ALA A 347 -3.03 -3.14 -34.64
CA ALA A 347 -4.22 -3.92 -34.36
C ALA A 347 -3.88 -5.38 -33.97
N ASP A 348 -2.86 -5.95 -34.61
CA ASP A 348 -2.36 -7.30 -34.32
C ASP A 348 -1.73 -7.38 -32.92
N SER A 349 -0.93 -6.37 -32.53
CA SER A 349 -0.40 -6.23 -31.18
C SER A 349 -1.52 -6.21 -30.13
N ILE A 350 -2.57 -5.42 -30.36
CA ILE A 350 -3.72 -5.29 -29.45
C ILE A 350 -4.44 -6.63 -29.30
N GLU A 351 -4.75 -7.31 -30.41
CA GLU A 351 -5.45 -8.60 -30.37
C GLU A 351 -4.58 -9.69 -29.74
N LYS A 352 -3.27 -9.66 -29.98
CA LYS A 352 -2.30 -10.56 -29.35
C LYS A 352 -2.23 -10.37 -27.83
N LEU A 353 -2.13 -9.13 -27.35
CA LEU A 353 -2.17 -8.80 -25.92
C LEU A 353 -3.49 -9.24 -25.28
N LYS A 354 -4.60 -8.99 -25.96
CA LYS A 354 -5.93 -9.42 -25.49
C LYS A 354 -6.01 -10.93 -25.34
N LYS A 355 -5.58 -11.69 -26.35
CA LYS A 355 -5.53 -13.17 -26.29
C LYS A 355 -4.62 -13.67 -25.17
N PHE A 356 -3.46 -13.03 -24.99
CA PHE A 356 -2.54 -13.34 -23.90
C PHE A 356 -3.22 -13.21 -22.52
N VAL A 357 -3.91 -12.10 -22.26
CA VAL A 357 -4.62 -11.92 -20.99
C VAL A 357 -5.76 -12.92 -20.84
N LEU A 358 -6.57 -13.14 -21.88
CA LEU A 358 -7.65 -14.13 -21.83
C LEU A 358 -7.15 -15.55 -21.55
N SER A 359 -5.90 -15.85 -21.91
CA SER A 359 -5.23 -17.14 -21.68
C SER A 359 -4.51 -17.25 -20.31
N GLY A 360 -4.74 -16.30 -19.40
CA GLY A 360 -4.14 -16.31 -18.06
C GLY A 360 -2.90 -15.42 -17.89
N GLY A 361 -2.53 -14.65 -18.91
CA GLY A 361 -1.40 -13.70 -18.88
C GLY A 361 -1.70 -12.42 -18.10
N TYR A 362 -0.71 -11.90 -17.38
CA TYR A 362 -0.86 -10.71 -16.54
C TYR A 362 -0.36 -9.46 -17.29
N LEU A 363 -1.10 -8.36 -17.23
CA LEU A 363 -0.73 -7.10 -17.90
C LEU A 363 -0.75 -5.93 -16.93
N PHE A 364 0.32 -5.14 -16.92
CA PHE A 364 0.42 -3.88 -16.17
C PHE A 364 0.62 -2.73 -17.16
N SER A 365 -0.09 -1.64 -16.98
CA SER A 365 0.00 -0.48 -17.87
C SER A 365 -0.28 0.84 -17.18
N GLU A 366 0.20 1.92 -17.80
CA GLU A 366 0.20 3.27 -17.23
C GLU A 366 -0.50 4.27 -18.15
N ASP A 367 -1.02 5.34 -17.54
CA ASP A 367 -1.65 6.51 -18.14
C ASP A 367 -2.35 6.28 -19.51
N TRP A 368 -1.73 6.70 -20.62
CA TRP A 368 -2.32 6.70 -21.96
C TRP A 368 -2.67 5.32 -22.51
N ILE A 369 -2.13 4.24 -21.95
CA ILE A 369 -2.47 2.88 -22.35
C ILE A 369 -3.96 2.58 -22.11
N VAL A 370 -4.63 3.34 -21.23
CA VAL A 370 -6.09 3.29 -21.10
C VAL A 370 -6.80 3.60 -22.43
N LYS A 371 -6.32 4.61 -23.17
CA LYS A 371 -6.88 5.01 -24.47
C LYS A 371 -6.31 4.17 -25.61
N GLU A 372 -5.02 3.90 -25.58
CA GLU A 372 -4.32 3.21 -26.65
C GLU A 372 -4.74 1.73 -26.76
N PHE A 373 -4.87 1.04 -25.63
CA PHE A 373 -5.11 -0.41 -25.55
C PHE A 373 -6.40 -0.76 -24.81
N LEU A 374 -6.60 -0.34 -23.55
CA LEU A 374 -7.67 -0.89 -22.72
C LEU A 374 -9.07 -0.60 -23.25
N GLU A 375 -9.35 0.63 -23.68
CA GLU A 375 -10.63 1.01 -24.27
C GLU A 375 -10.92 0.22 -25.56
N LYS A 376 -9.88 -0.08 -26.36
CA LYS A 376 -10.03 -0.83 -27.61
C LYS A 376 -10.20 -2.33 -27.38
N ALA A 377 -9.39 -2.91 -26.48
CA ALA A 377 -9.39 -4.35 -26.21
C ALA A 377 -10.53 -4.80 -25.28
N PHE A 378 -10.90 -3.94 -24.31
CA PHE A 378 -11.85 -4.25 -23.23
C PHE A 378 -12.86 -3.12 -22.97
N PRO A 379 -13.59 -2.62 -24.00
CA PRO A 379 -14.46 -1.43 -23.91
C PRO A 379 -15.59 -1.53 -22.86
N LYS A 380 -15.98 -2.76 -22.50
CA LYS A 380 -17.04 -3.02 -21.50
C LYS A 380 -16.56 -2.86 -20.05
N PHE A 381 -15.25 -2.77 -19.80
CA PHE A 381 -14.69 -2.75 -18.45
C PHE A 381 -14.24 -1.34 -18.06
N VAL A 382 -13.40 -0.72 -18.91
CA VAL A 382 -12.79 0.58 -18.67
C VAL A 382 -12.76 1.36 -19.98
N ALA A 383 -12.87 2.68 -19.90
CA ALA A 383 -12.64 3.60 -21.02
C ALA A 383 -11.85 4.81 -20.53
N ALA A 384 -11.18 5.51 -21.46
CA ALA A 384 -10.60 6.81 -21.16
C ALA A 384 -11.71 7.86 -21.07
N GLY A 385 -11.72 8.63 -20.00
CA GLY A 385 -12.59 9.79 -19.83
C GLY A 385 -12.01 11.04 -20.49
N TYR A 386 -12.17 12.17 -19.81
CA TYR A 386 -11.60 13.44 -20.26
C TYR A 386 -10.14 13.57 -19.80
N LYS A 387 -9.40 14.50 -20.41
CA LYS A 387 -8.04 14.85 -20.00
C LYS A 387 -8.06 15.56 -18.65
N LEU A 388 -7.26 15.07 -17.71
CA LEU A 388 -7.07 15.64 -16.38
C LEU A 388 -6.10 16.83 -16.47
N PRO A 389 -6.17 17.81 -15.55
CA PRO A 389 -5.13 18.84 -15.42
C PRO A 389 -3.89 18.28 -14.72
N ASP A 390 -2.74 18.91 -14.95
CA ASP A 390 -1.49 18.60 -14.23
C ASP A 390 -1.69 18.89 -12.74
N HIS A 391 -1.50 17.86 -11.91
CA HIS A 391 -1.77 17.97 -10.50
C HIS A 391 -1.02 16.90 -9.71
N ASN A 392 -0.44 17.32 -8.58
CA ASN A 392 0.07 16.39 -7.57
C ASN A 392 -1.06 16.09 -6.59
N VAL A 393 -1.50 14.83 -6.53
CA VAL A 393 -2.68 14.45 -5.75
C VAL A 393 -2.36 13.48 -4.64
N SER A 394 -2.99 13.70 -3.48
CA SER A 394 -3.00 12.70 -2.43
C SER A 394 -3.86 11.50 -2.87
N ILE A 395 -3.26 10.33 -2.80
CA ILE A 395 -3.91 9.05 -3.09
C ILE A 395 -4.15 8.30 -1.78
N ALA A 396 -5.23 7.53 -1.75
CA ALA A 396 -5.49 6.60 -0.66
C ALA A 396 -6.21 5.34 -1.16
N PRO A 397 -6.20 4.23 -0.41
CA PRO A 397 -6.98 3.06 -0.76
C PRO A 397 -8.45 3.40 -0.88
N VAL A 398 -9.11 2.89 -1.91
CA VAL A 398 -10.57 2.93 -1.98
C VAL A 398 -11.11 2.20 -0.75
N ARG A 399 -12.19 2.71 -0.15
CA ARG A 399 -12.75 2.17 1.10
C ARG A 399 -12.89 0.64 1.06
N GLY A 400 -12.26 -0.05 2.01
CA GLY A 400 -12.22 -1.51 2.13
C GLY A 400 -11.14 -2.21 1.32
N MET A 401 -10.34 -1.49 0.52
CA MET A 401 -9.26 -2.04 -0.30
C MET A 401 -7.90 -2.01 0.38
N ALA A 402 -7.75 -1.35 1.53
CA ALA A 402 -6.48 -1.25 2.27
C ALA A 402 -5.85 -2.61 2.64
N THR A 403 -6.65 -3.67 2.59
CA THR A 403 -6.22 -5.04 2.85
C THR A 403 -5.97 -5.87 1.60
N HIS A 404 -6.19 -5.30 0.41
CA HIS A 404 -6.01 -5.97 -0.87
C HIS A 404 -4.54 -6.36 -1.07
N PRO A 405 -4.22 -7.57 -1.58
CA PRO A 405 -2.83 -8.03 -1.72
C PRO A 405 -1.94 -7.11 -2.54
N TYR A 406 -2.48 -6.47 -3.57
CA TYR A 406 -1.71 -5.50 -4.39
C TYR A 406 -1.33 -4.22 -3.64
N LEU A 407 -2.03 -3.87 -2.56
CA LEU A 407 -1.72 -2.70 -1.73
C LEU A 407 -0.85 -3.08 -0.51
N GLU A 408 -0.27 -4.29 -0.50
CA GLU A 408 0.62 -4.69 0.58
C GLU A 408 1.94 -3.92 0.55
N GLY A 409 2.35 -3.36 1.69
CA GLY A 409 3.56 -2.55 1.79
C GLY A 409 3.38 -1.09 1.38
N ILE A 410 2.16 -0.69 0.97
CA ILE A 410 1.79 0.71 0.77
C ILE A 410 1.09 1.19 2.05
N TYR A 411 1.35 2.43 2.49
CA TYR A 411 0.87 3.05 3.74
C TYR A 411 1.35 2.33 5.00
N VAL A 412 2.61 1.95 5.03
CA VAL A 412 3.25 1.31 6.18
C VAL A 412 4.42 2.17 6.62
N ALA A 413 4.36 2.67 7.86
CA ALA A 413 5.42 3.46 8.47
C ALA A 413 6.82 2.87 8.21
N ARG A 414 7.77 3.74 7.84
CA ARG A 414 9.20 3.37 7.67
C ARG A 414 9.75 2.88 8.99
N GLU A 415 10.75 1.98 8.92
CA GLU A 415 11.42 1.48 10.12
C GLU A 415 12.15 2.60 10.87
N GLU A 416 12.70 3.60 10.17
CA GLU A 416 13.29 4.82 10.76
C GLU A 416 12.26 5.59 11.60
N ASP A 417 11.04 5.76 11.08
CA ASP A 417 9.96 6.41 11.83
C ASP A 417 9.49 5.56 13.03
N GLU A 418 9.72 4.25 13.01
CA GLU A 418 9.50 3.37 14.16
C GLU A 418 10.68 3.47 15.13
N ALA A 419 11.93 3.63 14.66
CA ALA A 419 13.13 3.85 15.47
C ALA A 419 13.05 5.13 16.31
N ASP A 420 12.48 6.22 15.79
CA ASP A 420 12.20 7.44 16.57
C ASP A 420 11.21 7.20 17.73
N SER A 421 10.37 6.16 17.65
CA SER A 421 9.50 5.76 18.77
C SER A 421 10.24 4.94 19.84
N PHE A 422 11.47 4.54 19.53
CA PHE A 422 12.42 3.85 20.37
C PHE A 422 13.57 4.78 20.79
N ASP A 423 13.31 6.08 20.98
CA ASP A 423 14.24 7.00 21.66
C ASP A 423 14.40 6.54 23.12
N PHE A 424 15.29 5.57 23.32
CA PHE A 424 15.78 5.14 24.62
C PHE A 424 16.87 6.14 24.98
N GLY A 425 16.58 7.12 25.85
CA GLY A 425 17.51 8.13 26.35
C GLY A 425 18.93 7.59 26.51
N LEU A 426 19.71 7.66 25.43
CA LEU A 426 21.04 7.09 25.30
C LEU A 426 22.06 7.94 26.04
N ASP A 427 21.65 9.14 26.46
CA ASP A 427 22.41 10.05 27.29
C ASP A 427 22.57 9.53 28.73
N ASP A 428 21.63 8.73 29.25
CA ASP A 428 21.66 8.29 30.67
C ASP A 428 22.51 7.02 30.91
N LEU A 429 22.90 6.29 29.86
CA LEU A 429 23.74 5.08 29.98
C LEU A 429 25.25 5.36 29.87
N ALA A 430 25.64 6.58 29.50
CA ALA A 430 27.04 6.98 29.48
C ALA A 430 27.58 7.35 30.88
N GLU A 431 26.71 7.72 31.83
CA GLU A 431 27.14 8.14 33.18
C GLU A 431 27.21 7.00 34.22
N GLU A 432 26.53 5.87 34.01
CA GLU A 432 26.63 4.72 34.93
C GLU A 432 27.84 3.80 34.68
N ALA A 433 28.65 4.08 33.65
CA ALA A 433 29.96 3.45 33.47
C ALA A 433 31.07 4.19 34.25
N GLY A 434 30.80 4.45 35.53
CA GLY A 434 31.77 4.98 36.49
C GLY A 434 32.54 3.87 37.20
N VAL A 435 33.81 3.72 36.80
CA VAL A 435 34.96 3.23 37.60
C VAL A 435 34.93 1.76 38.06
N GLY A 436 35.81 0.94 37.46
CA GLY A 436 36.19 -0.33 38.08
C GLY A 436 36.96 -1.31 37.18
N ASP A 437 38.28 -1.15 37.18
CA ASP A 437 39.32 -2.17 36.96
C ASP A 437 39.81 -2.45 35.53
N ASP A 438 41.13 -2.30 35.40
CA ASP A 438 41.92 -2.47 34.20
C ASP A 438 42.11 -3.96 33.88
N ASN A 439 42.09 -4.29 32.58
CA ASN A 439 42.42 -5.58 31.92
C ASN A 439 41.22 -6.30 31.28
N ALA A 440 40.85 -5.88 30.08
CA ALA A 440 40.29 -6.76 29.06
C ALA A 440 40.69 -6.23 27.68
N GLU A 441 41.04 -7.16 26.80
CA GLU A 441 41.65 -6.99 25.49
C GLU A 441 40.87 -6.01 24.60
N GLU A 442 41.60 -5.19 23.82
CA GLU A 442 41.04 -4.39 22.72
C GLU A 442 40.41 -5.33 21.67
N GLU A 443 39.12 -5.63 21.81
CA GLU A 443 38.31 -6.07 20.69
C GLU A 443 38.05 -4.87 19.78
N ASP A 444 38.55 -5.00 18.55
CA ASP A 444 38.35 -4.11 17.41
C ASP A 444 36.85 -3.85 17.16
N LEU A 445 36.35 -2.71 17.64
CA LEU A 445 34.96 -2.22 17.46
C LEU A 445 34.72 -1.63 16.06
N SER A 446 35.18 -2.30 15.01
CA SER A 446 34.85 -1.99 13.61
C SER A 446 33.63 -2.79 13.14
N GLY A 447 32.44 -2.38 13.63
CA GLY A 447 31.17 -2.96 13.18
C GLY A 447 29.98 -2.50 14.03
N ARG A 448 29.65 -1.20 14.00
CA ARG A 448 28.61 -0.61 14.86
C ARG A 448 27.20 -1.01 14.42
N GLY A 449 26.74 -2.19 14.83
CA GLY A 449 25.32 -2.50 15.00
C GLY A 449 24.93 -2.27 16.46
N GLY A 450 24.14 -1.22 16.73
CA GLY A 450 23.65 -0.97 18.10
C GLY A 450 22.72 -2.08 18.60
N THR A 451 22.94 -2.56 19.83
CA THR A 451 21.99 -3.48 20.50
C THR A 451 21.08 -2.67 21.41
N ILE A 452 19.77 -2.77 21.21
CA ILE A 452 18.76 -2.09 22.01
C ILE A 452 18.18 -3.08 23.03
N VAL A 453 18.03 -2.64 24.29
CA VAL A 453 17.51 -3.45 25.39
C VAL A 453 16.13 -2.96 25.81
N VAL A 454 15.10 -3.78 25.62
CA VAL A 454 13.72 -3.45 26.01
C VAL A 454 13.35 -4.16 27.32
N LYS A 455 13.14 -3.39 28.39
CA LYS A 455 12.64 -3.91 29.67
C LYS A 455 11.10 -3.98 29.67
N ARG A 456 10.57 -4.90 30.49
CA ARG A 456 9.12 -5.08 30.63
C ARG A 456 8.51 -3.94 31.46
N GLY A 457 7.53 -3.23 30.91
CA GLY A 457 6.76 -2.21 31.64
C GLY A 457 7.31 -0.77 31.57
N GLU A 458 8.39 -0.50 30.86
CA GLU A 458 8.81 0.88 30.56
C GLU A 458 7.91 1.48 29.46
N ASP A 459 6.84 2.13 29.89
CA ASP A 459 6.03 3.00 29.04
C ASP A 459 6.82 4.28 28.75
N HIS A 460 7.59 4.27 27.66
CA HIS A 460 8.15 5.51 27.14
C HIS A 460 6.98 6.42 26.78
N LYS A 461 7.01 7.67 27.27
CA LYS A 461 5.93 8.65 27.08
C LYS A 461 5.95 9.16 25.64
N ILE A 462 5.45 8.36 24.71
CA ILE A 462 5.17 8.83 23.36
C ILE A 462 4.01 9.81 23.46
N ALA A 463 4.27 11.07 23.10
CA ALA A 463 3.23 12.08 23.07
C ALA A 463 2.15 11.67 22.03
N PRO A 464 0.85 11.79 22.36
CA PRO A 464 -0.21 11.60 21.39
C PRO A 464 -0.10 12.65 20.27
N GLU A 465 0.33 12.22 19.10
CA GLU A 465 0.49 13.06 17.92
C GLU A 465 -0.30 12.49 16.73
N LEU A 466 -0.95 13.39 15.98
CA LEU A 466 -1.63 13.02 14.75
C LEU A 466 -0.59 12.71 13.66
N ARG A 467 -0.56 11.46 13.20
CA ARG A 467 0.35 11.06 12.13
C ARG A 467 -0.41 10.88 10.82
N LYS A 468 0.07 11.59 9.80
CA LYS A 468 -0.40 11.44 8.41
C LYS A 468 0.63 10.67 7.63
N ILE A 469 0.19 9.77 6.78
CA ILE A 469 1.07 9.26 5.73
C ILE A 469 0.62 9.86 4.41
N ARG A 470 1.52 10.63 3.79
CA ARG A 470 1.24 11.35 2.55
C ARG A 470 1.76 10.53 1.38
N HIS A 471 0.85 9.92 0.65
CA HIS A 471 1.16 9.30 -0.64
C HIS A 471 0.63 10.22 -1.73
N ASN A 472 1.54 10.79 -2.49
CA ASN A 472 1.20 11.74 -3.54
C ASN A 472 1.64 11.19 -4.88
N TRP A 473 0.73 11.22 -5.86
CA TRP A 473 1.02 10.85 -7.23
C TRP A 473 0.95 12.08 -8.12
N GLN A 474 1.95 12.25 -8.98
CA GLN A 474 1.88 13.21 -10.07
C GLN A 474 1.00 12.65 -11.19
N ILE A 475 0.01 13.43 -11.61
CA ILE A 475 -0.86 13.18 -12.78
C ILE A 475 -0.58 14.29 -13.79
N ASP A 476 -0.38 13.93 -15.07
CA ASP A 476 -0.07 14.89 -16.14
C ASP A 476 -1.32 15.59 -16.68
N ASP A 477 -1.17 16.76 -17.30
CA ASP A 477 -2.27 17.47 -17.97
C ASP A 477 -2.76 16.77 -19.26
N GLU A 478 -2.06 15.72 -19.68
CA GLU A 478 -2.43 14.86 -20.79
C GLU A 478 -3.01 13.51 -20.34
N SER A 479 -3.04 13.22 -19.04
CA SER A 479 -3.55 11.96 -18.51
C SER A 479 -5.07 11.86 -18.62
N PHE A 480 -5.62 10.67 -18.81
CA PHE A 480 -7.07 10.48 -18.97
C PHE A 480 -7.73 9.96 -17.70
N GLU A 481 -8.91 10.47 -17.34
CA GLU A 481 -9.72 9.89 -16.26
C GLU A 481 -10.00 8.39 -16.52
N LEU A 482 -9.82 7.53 -15.50
CA LEU A 482 -10.19 6.12 -15.59
C LEU A 482 -11.69 5.92 -15.40
N MET A 483 -12.42 5.75 -16.51
CA MET A 483 -13.87 5.53 -16.47
C MET A 483 -14.20 4.04 -16.35
N ILE A 484 -14.55 3.60 -15.13
CA ILE A 484 -15.04 2.24 -14.89
C ILE A 484 -16.45 2.07 -15.47
N LYS A 485 -16.58 1.19 -16.47
CA LYS A 485 -17.85 0.83 -17.12
C LYS A 485 -18.56 -0.33 -16.41
N ASP A 486 -17.80 -1.24 -15.82
CA ASP A 486 -18.34 -2.39 -15.08
C ASP A 486 -17.78 -2.48 -13.66
N ARG A 487 -18.52 -1.91 -12.70
CA ARG A 487 -18.15 -1.92 -11.28
C ARG A 487 -18.24 -3.29 -10.61
N ALA A 488 -18.89 -4.27 -11.23
CA ALA A 488 -18.97 -5.63 -10.68
C ALA A 488 -17.72 -6.45 -11.03
N ARG A 489 -16.98 -6.07 -12.08
CA ARG A 489 -15.80 -6.79 -12.57
C ARG A 489 -14.49 -6.02 -12.45
N VAL A 490 -14.56 -4.70 -12.30
CA VAL A 490 -13.39 -3.84 -12.10
C VAL A 490 -13.28 -3.43 -10.64
N ILE A 491 -12.12 -3.70 -10.06
CA ILE A 491 -11.77 -3.32 -8.69
C ILE A 491 -11.02 -2.00 -8.75
N ALA A 492 -11.56 -0.96 -8.14
CA ALA A 492 -10.82 0.27 -7.89
C ALA A 492 -9.92 0.06 -6.66
N LEU A 493 -8.61 0.18 -6.82
CA LEU A 493 -7.64 -0.06 -5.76
C LEU A 493 -7.33 1.23 -4.99
N LEU A 494 -6.91 2.26 -5.72
CA LEU A 494 -6.55 3.57 -5.18
C LEU A 494 -7.46 4.64 -5.79
N GLY A 495 -7.76 5.65 -4.99
CA GLY A 495 -8.55 6.80 -5.40
C GLY A 495 -8.05 8.10 -4.80
N SER A 496 -8.48 9.21 -5.37
CA SER A 496 -8.23 10.55 -4.87
C SER A 496 -9.49 11.40 -4.96
N SER A 497 -9.75 12.19 -3.91
CA SER A 497 -10.80 13.21 -3.90
C SER A 497 -10.35 14.56 -4.49
N GLU A 498 -9.05 14.71 -4.77
CA GLU A 498 -8.47 15.93 -5.33
C GLU A 498 -8.57 15.96 -6.86
N VAL A 499 -8.67 14.78 -7.49
CA VAL A 499 -8.97 14.64 -8.92
C VAL A 499 -10.47 14.89 -9.13
N LYS A 500 -10.81 16.11 -9.55
CA LYS A 500 -12.20 16.56 -9.74
C LYS A 500 -12.79 16.05 -11.06
N PRO A 501 -14.04 15.56 -11.08
CA PRO A 501 -14.77 15.21 -12.32
C PRO A 501 -14.94 16.42 -13.24
N ARG A 502 -15.13 16.17 -14.53
CA ARG A 502 -15.40 17.20 -15.56
C ARG A 502 -16.65 18.03 -15.30
N ASP A 503 -17.68 17.44 -14.70
CA ASP A 503 -18.91 18.15 -14.34
C ASP A 503 -18.92 18.46 -12.83
N PRO A 504 -18.74 19.72 -12.41
CA PRO A 504 -18.84 20.13 -11.01
C PRO A 504 -20.21 19.83 -10.39
N GLU A 505 -21.26 19.68 -11.22
CA GLU A 505 -22.62 19.37 -10.80
C GLU A 505 -22.92 17.87 -10.71
N ASP A 506 -22.03 16.98 -11.19
CA ASP A 506 -22.15 15.53 -10.99
C ASP A 506 -21.77 15.16 -9.54
N LYS A 507 -22.67 15.55 -8.62
CA LYS A 507 -22.56 15.35 -7.17
C LYS A 507 -22.44 13.87 -6.76
N LYS A 508 -22.60 12.93 -7.70
CA LYS A 508 -22.57 11.47 -7.47
C LYS A 508 -21.19 10.82 -7.63
N LYS A 509 -20.22 11.46 -8.28
CA LYS A 509 -18.83 10.96 -8.39
C LYS A 509 -17.86 11.96 -7.78
N ARG A 510 -17.37 11.70 -6.56
CA ARG A 510 -16.42 12.61 -5.89
C ARG A 510 -15.05 12.01 -5.61
N VAL A 511 -14.87 10.72 -5.89
CA VAL A 511 -13.58 10.04 -5.79
C VAL A 511 -13.26 9.52 -7.18
N SER A 512 -12.17 10.00 -7.75
CA SER A 512 -11.66 9.49 -9.01
C SER A 512 -10.70 8.35 -8.75
N VAL A 513 -10.77 7.32 -9.58
CA VAL A 513 -9.93 6.13 -9.45
C VAL A 513 -8.61 6.40 -10.13
N VAL A 514 -7.51 6.21 -9.41
CA VAL A 514 -6.14 6.42 -9.92
C VAL A 514 -5.40 5.11 -10.19
N ALA A 515 -5.85 4.02 -9.57
CA ALA A 515 -5.39 2.67 -9.87
C ALA A 515 -6.55 1.67 -9.82
N LEU A 516 -6.62 0.78 -10.81
CA LEU A 516 -7.63 -0.27 -10.88
C LEU A 516 -7.03 -1.61 -11.31
N ALA A 517 -7.75 -2.68 -10.99
CA ALA A 517 -7.45 -4.01 -11.46
C ALA A 517 -8.70 -4.76 -11.91
N PHE A 518 -8.60 -5.56 -12.95
CA PHE A 518 -9.70 -6.42 -13.39
C PHE A 518 -9.21 -7.67 -14.12
N ARG A 519 -10.12 -8.64 -14.24
CA ARG A 519 -9.90 -9.89 -14.95
C ARG A 519 -10.93 -10.03 -16.08
N PRO A 520 -10.52 -9.97 -17.36
CA PRO A 520 -11.46 -10.06 -18.47
C PRO A 520 -11.91 -11.51 -18.72
N GLY A 521 -13.19 -11.83 -18.55
CA GLY A 521 -13.79 -13.14 -18.89
C GLY A 521 -14.99 -13.54 -18.03
N SER A 522 -15.55 -14.74 -18.27
CA SER A 522 -16.81 -15.23 -17.68
C SER A 522 -16.68 -15.71 -16.22
N GLY A 523 -17.10 -14.85 -15.29
CA GLY A 523 -17.43 -15.19 -13.90
C GLY A 523 -17.24 -14.01 -12.96
N LYS A 524 -18.30 -13.57 -12.27
CA LYS A 524 -18.31 -12.40 -11.36
C LYS A 524 -17.49 -12.58 -10.06
N THR A 525 -16.61 -13.58 -9.97
CA THR A 525 -16.21 -14.15 -8.67
C THR A 525 -14.74 -14.56 -8.53
N ALA A 526 -13.90 -14.38 -9.56
CA ALA A 526 -12.52 -14.83 -9.48
C ALA A 526 -11.64 -13.79 -8.74
N PRO A 527 -10.93 -14.17 -7.66
CA PRO A 527 -10.13 -13.27 -6.83
C PRO A 527 -8.92 -12.70 -7.58
N ILE A 528 -8.54 -11.47 -7.26
CA ILE A 528 -7.34 -10.78 -7.76
C ILE A 528 -6.32 -10.67 -6.62
N GLY A 529 -5.04 -10.94 -6.89
CA GLY A 529 -3.96 -10.96 -5.91
C GLY A 529 -3.63 -12.35 -5.35
N SER A 530 -2.46 -12.45 -4.72
CA SER A 530 -1.83 -13.68 -4.19
C SER A 530 -2.54 -14.35 -2.99
N GLY A 531 -3.83 -14.07 -2.75
CA GLY A 531 -4.59 -14.59 -1.62
C GLY A 531 -5.00 -16.07 -1.73
N LYS A 532 -5.52 -16.63 -0.62
CA LYS A 532 -5.88 -18.06 -0.50
C LYS A 532 -6.88 -18.60 -1.53
N ARG A 533 -7.76 -17.77 -2.09
CA ARG A 533 -8.67 -18.23 -3.14
C ARG A 533 -7.88 -18.32 -4.44
N LYS A 534 -7.55 -19.55 -4.81
CA LYS A 534 -6.88 -19.86 -6.07
C LYS A 534 -7.84 -19.53 -7.22
N ALA A 535 -7.39 -18.75 -8.20
CA ALA A 535 -8.10 -18.68 -9.47
C ALA A 535 -8.13 -20.09 -10.08
N PRO A 536 -9.31 -20.61 -10.47
CA PRO A 536 -9.39 -21.91 -11.12
C PRO A 536 -8.46 -22.02 -12.35
N PRO A 537 -7.95 -23.20 -12.71
CA PRO A 537 -7.26 -23.40 -13.98
C PRO A 537 -8.11 -22.89 -15.16
N GLY A 538 -7.46 -22.28 -16.15
CA GLY A 538 -8.15 -21.67 -17.30
C GLY A 538 -8.82 -20.33 -17.01
N THR A 539 -8.66 -19.78 -15.80
CA THR A 539 -9.11 -18.42 -15.49
C THR A 539 -8.25 -17.39 -16.25
N PRO A 540 -8.86 -16.35 -16.85
CA PRO A 540 -8.12 -15.26 -17.47
C PRO A 540 -7.14 -14.57 -16.49
N GLY A 541 -6.15 -13.89 -17.03
CA GLY A 541 -5.16 -13.18 -16.24
C GLY A 541 -5.69 -11.87 -15.68
N VAL A 542 -4.80 -11.08 -15.08
CA VAL A 542 -5.15 -9.83 -14.43
C VAL A 542 -4.56 -8.66 -15.20
N ILE A 543 -5.35 -7.60 -15.35
CA ILE A 543 -4.91 -6.30 -15.85
C ILE A 543 -4.87 -5.34 -14.67
N VAL A 544 -3.75 -4.61 -14.51
CA VAL A 544 -3.61 -3.47 -13.60
C VAL A 544 -3.34 -2.22 -14.43
N GLN A 545 -4.09 -1.15 -14.17
CA GLN A 545 -3.90 0.16 -14.79
C GLN A 545 -3.71 1.21 -13.70
N VAL A 546 -2.70 2.06 -13.88
CA VAL A 546 -2.41 3.23 -13.02
C VAL A 546 -2.43 4.52 -13.84
N LEU A 547 -2.71 5.65 -13.18
CA LEU A 547 -2.67 6.98 -13.82
C LEU A 547 -1.31 7.65 -13.76
N SER A 548 -0.48 7.33 -12.77
CA SER A 548 0.84 7.95 -12.61
C SER A 548 1.87 7.25 -13.48
N HIS A 549 3.01 7.92 -13.67
CA HIS A 549 4.16 7.47 -14.46
C HIS A 549 5.32 7.12 -13.54
N PHE A 550 5.99 5.99 -13.74
CA PHE A 550 7.24 5.69 -13.01
C PHE A 550 8.30 6.77 -13.19
N GLY A 551 8.42 7.35 -14.39
CA GLY A 551 9.40 8.39 -14.70
C GLY A 551 9.20 9.71 -13.95
N LYS A 552 8.02 9.92 -13.33
CA LYS A 552 7.68 11.13 -12.56
C LYS A 552 7.61 10.93 -11.05
N GLN A 553 7.80 9.69 -10.57
CA GLN A 553 7.84 9.41 -9.13
C GLN A 553 9.27 9.59 -8.63
N HIS A 554 9.51 10.72 -7.96
CA HIS A 554 10.85 11.13 -7.54
C HIS A 554 11.08 11.07 -6.02
N SER A 555 10.05 10.77 -5.22
CA SER A 555 10.16 10.81 -3.77
C SER A 555 10.08 9.41 -3.17
N SER A 556 11.05 9.06 -2.31
CA SER A 556 10.98 7.88 -1.43
C SER A 556 10.03 8.08 -0.25
N GLU A 557 9.51 9.30 -0.05
CA GLU A 557 8.51 9.62 0.98
C GLU A 557 7.15 8.99 0.69
N ASP A 558 6.88 8.58 -0.55
CA ASP A 558 5.65 7.87 -0.92
C ASP A 558 5.72 6.35 -0.64
N GLU A 559 6.75 5.91 0.10
CA GLU A 559 7.02 4.51 0.43
C GLU A 559 7.13 3.61 -0.80
N PHE A 560 7.56 4.15 -1.95
CA PHE A 560 7.64 3.44 -3.21
C PHE A 560 6.28 2.84 -3.60
N SER A 561 5.18 3.58 -3.43
CA SER A 561 3.81 3.07 -3.56
C SER A 561 3.54 2.37 -4.89
N LEU A 562 4.01 2.95 -5.99
CA LEU A 562 3.86 2.39 -7.34
C LEU A 562 4.76 1.17 -7.55
N GLN A 563 5.98 1.17 -7.00
CA GLN A 563 6.87 0.01 -7.04
C GLN A 563 6.32 -1.16 -6.21
N ASN A 564 5.77 -0.89 -5.02
CA ASN A 564 5.09 -1.88 -4.19
C ASN A 564 3.93 -2.52 -4.96
N LEU A 565 3.11 -1.70 -5.63
CA LEU A 565 2.00 -2.17 -6.45
C LEU A 565 2.49 -3.09 -7.59
N LEU A 566 3.52 -2.67 -8.33
CA LEU A 566 4.13 -3.45 -9.42
C LEU A 566 4.73 -4.76 -8.90
N LEU A 567 5.50 -4.72 -7.82
CA LEU A 567 6.12 -5.90 -7.25
C LEU A 567 5.07 -6.93 -6.80
N ASN A 568 4.02 -6.49 -6.10
CA ASN A 568 2.95 -7.38 -5.66
C ASN A 568 2.22 -8.02 -6.85
N PHE A 569 2.03 -7.27 -7.93
CA PHE A 569 1.50 -7.79 -9.20
C PHE A 569 2.41 -8.83 -9.85
N LEU A 570 3.73 -8.59 -9.87
CA LEU A 570 4.71 -9.52 -10.45
C LEU A 570 4.84 -10.82 -9.64
N ILE A 571 4.81 -10.74 -8.30
CA ILE A 571 4.79 -11.92 -7.43
C ILE A 571 3.55 -12.79 -7.71
N ASP A 572 2.38 -12.17 -7.87
CA ASP A 572 1.14 -12.87 -8.22
C ASP A 572 1.23 -13.52 -9.62
N SER A 573 1.71 -12.77 -10.62
CA SER A 573 1.93 -13.28 -11.97
C SER A 573 2.89 -14.47 -12.01
N ASN A 574 4.03 -14.37 -11.30
CA ASN A 574 5.02 -15.43 -11.25
C ASN A 574 4.46 -16.70 -10.59
N THR A 575 3.71 -16.52 -9.50
CA THR A 575 2.99 -17.61 -8.84
C THR A 575 2.00 -18.28 -9.80
N ALA A 576 1.23 -17.51 -10.57
CA ALA A 576 0.30 -18.05 -11.57
C ALA A 576 1.03 -18.75 -12.73
N ARG A 577 2.18 -18.24 -13.17
CA ARG A 577 3.03 -18.85 -14.21
C ARG A 577 3.60 -20.21 -13.77
N LEU A 578 4.18 -20.29 -12.57
CA LEU A 578 4.73 -21.53 -12.02
C LEU A 578 3.67 -22.64 -11.88
N ARG A 579 2.42 -22.26 -11.60
CA ARG A 579 1.28 -23.19 -11.57
C ARG A 579 0.95 -23.73 -12.96
N ARG A 580 0.89 -22.85 -13.97
CA ARG A 580 0.60 -23.23 -15.36
C ARG A 580 1.66 -24.17 -15.94
N THR A 581 2.92 -23.99 -15.57
CA THR A 581 4.03 -24.83 -16.04
C THR A 581 4.25 -26.11 -15.22
N GLY A 582 3.42 -26.37 -14.20
CA GLY A 582 3.54 -27.55 -13.33
C GLY A 582 4.73 -27.54 -12.38
N LYS A 583 5.61 -26.52 -12.44
CA LYS A 583 6.79 -26.38 -11.57
C LYS A 583 6.45 -26.02 -10.13
N GLY A 584 5.25 -25.50 -9.86
CA GLY A 584 4.80 -25.11 -8.52
C GLY A 584 4.34 -26.24 -7.58
N ARG A 585 4.54 -27.51 -7.93
CA ARG A 585 4.13 -28.69 -7.11
C ARG A 585 5.26 -29.32 -6.29
N ARG A 586 6.50 -28.81 -6.40
CA ARG A 586 7.66 -29.25 -5.63
C ARG A 586 8.23 -28.06 -4.86
N ARG A 587 7.74 -27.81 -3.65
CA ARG A 587 8.48 -27.14 -2.57
C ARG A 587 7.66 -27.25 -1.30
#